data_AF-A0A1M7UAR6-F1
#
_entry.id   AF-A0A1M7UAR6-F1
#
_cell.length_a   1.000
_cell.length_b   1.000
_cell.length_c   1.000
_cell.angle_alpha   90.00
_cell.angle_beta   90.00
_cell.angle_gamma   90.00
#
_symmetry.space_group_name_H-M   'P 1'
#
loop_
_entity.id
_entity.type
_entity.pdbx_description
1 polymer ?
#
loop_
_entity_poly.entity_id
_entity_poly.type
_entity_poly.pdbx_seq_one_letter_code
_entity_poly.pdbx_strand_id
1 'polypeptide(L)'
;MLKKKIITAFFLVMVVTLTGCSFGSNQVFTVEGLAQEKNFSVGELNKNYLLDHQYKHKDGTFMSINLTDIHTEDEIVLTDTTLQHSVVLTSADSLGHTKEALNDALFFELYTNKGRKANLDLRVFMIEDAEGKSEIILNCEKFDMTLYDYLVIGPVEEAGNQRLLFAIKQEA
;
A
#
# COMPACT_ATOMS: atom_id res chain seq x y z
N MET A 1 -25.81 -8.11 -4.82
CA MET A 1 -26.20 -6.76 -4.36
C MET A 1 -24.92 -6.00 -4.07
N LEU A 2 -24.46 -5.12 -4.97
CA LEU A 2 -23.28 -4.28 -4.73
C LEU A 2 -23.62 -3.25 -3.63
N LYS A 3 -22.95 -3.33 -2.48
CA LYS A 3 -23.06 -2.33 -1.42
C LYS A 3 -22.28 -1.08 -1.86
N LYS A 4 -22.98 0.01 -2.13
CA LYS A 4 -22.37 1.33 -2.38
C LYS A 4 -21.78 1.85 -1.06
N LYS A 5 -20.47 2.13 -1.02
CA LYS A 5 -19.79 2.78 0.11
C LYS A 5 -19.85 4.30 -0.07
N ILE A 6 -20.18 5.07 0.97
CA ILE A 6 -20.32 6.54 0.93
C ILE A 6 -19.04 7.18 1.47
N ILE A 7 -18.42 8.09 0.72
CA ILE A 7 -17.16 8.74 1.12
C ILE A 7 -17.15 10.24 0.85
N THR A 8 -16.53 10.96 1.79
CA THR A 8 -16.05 12.34 1.66
C THR A 8 -14.63 12.32 1.08
N ALA A 9 -14.47 12.58 -0.23
CA ALA A 9 -13.18 12.48 -0.91
C ALA A 9 -12.28 13.71 -0.64
N PHE A 10 -10.97 13.49 -0.44
CA PHE A 10 -9.94 14.53 -0.47
C PHE A 10 -8.76 14.03 -1.31
N PHE A 11 -8.47 14.70 -2.42
CA PHE A 11 -7.42 14.31 -3.37
C PHE A 11 -6.04 14.77 -2.90
N LEU A 12 -5.08 13.86 -2.80
CA LEU A 12 -3.65 14.16 -2.72
C LEU A 12 -2.94 13.46 -3.90
N VAL A 13 -2.22 14.22 -4.72
CA VAL A 13 -1.46 13.71 -5.87
C VAL A 13 0.03 13.81 -5.54
N MET A 14 0.73 12.68 -5.48
CA MET A 14 2.17 12.63 -5.32
C MET A 14 2.80 11.90 -6.52
N VAL A 15 3.43 12.67 -7.42
CA VAL A 15 4.09 12.15 -8.62
C VAL A 15 5.54 11.81 -8.28
N VAL A 16 5.91 10.53 -8.36
CA VAL A 16 7.31 10.09 -8.29
C VAL A 16 7.66 9.33 -9.56
N THR A 17 8.38 9.99 -10.47
CA THR A 17 9.02 9.35 -11.61
C THR A 17 10.43 8.92 -11.23
N LEU A 18 10.83 7.68 -11.51
CA LEU A 18 12.24 7.35 -11.77
C LEU A 18 12.37 6.04 -12.56
N THR A 19 13.18 6.13 -13.61
CA THR A 19 13.52 5.12 -14.62
C THR A 19 14.45 4.04 -14.11
N GLY A 20 14.19 2.78 -14.49
CA GLY A 20 15.18 1.71 -14.39
C GLY A 20 14.67 0.39 -14.97
N CYS A 21 15.07 0.05 -16.20
CA CYS A 21 14.89 -1.29 -16.75
C CYS A 21 15.97 -2.21 -16.16
N SER A 22 15.57 -3.26 -15.46
CA SER A 22 16.45 -4.39 -15.11
C SER A 22 15.92 -5.66 -15.75
N PHE A 23 16.78 -6.38 -16.44
CA PHE A 23 16.52 -7.70 -17.04
C PHE A 23 16.36 -8.73 -15.92
N GLY A 24 15.13 -9.09 -15.58
CA GLY A 24 14.83 -10.01 -14.46
C GLY A 24 14.96 -11.48 -14.83
N SER A 25 15.46 -12.27 -13.88
CA SER A 25 15.46 -13.74 -13.86
C SER A 25 14.04 -14.31 -14.03
N ASN A 26 13.93 -15.56 -14.48
CA ASN A 26 12.66 -16.30 -14.51
C ASN A 26 12.30 -16.92 -13.14
N GLN A 27 13.04 -16.56 -12.09
CA GLN A 27 12.79 -17.06 -10.74
C GLN A 27 11.54 -16.40 -10.16
N VAL A 28 10.66 -17.23 -9.61
CA VAL A 28 9.53 -16.77 -8.80
C VAL A 28 10.01 -16.70 -7.35
N PHE A 29 9.75 -15.58 -6.69
CA PHE A 29 10.11 -15.36 -5.30
C PHE A 29 8.99 -15.81 -4.37
N THR A 30 9.34 -16.16 -3.13
CA THR A 30 8.40 -16.06 -1.99
C THR A 30 8.51 -14.66 -1.37
N VAL A 31 7.60 -14.30 -0.46
CA VAL A 31 7.70 -13.01 0.25
C VAL A 31 9.02 -12.90 1.02
N GLU A 32 9.46 -13.96 1.70
CA GLU A 32 10.73 -14.00 2.43
C GLU A 32 11.93 -13.91 1.48
N GLY A 33 11.86 -14.61 0.33
CA GLY A 33 12.92 -14.60 -0.67
C GLY A 33 13.12 -13.21 -1.28
N LEU A 34 12.02 -12.51 -1.62
CA LEU A 34 12.09 -11.16 -2.12
C LEU A 34 12.56 -10.17 -1.04
N ALA A 35 12.08 -10.32 0.19
CA ALA A 35 12.53 -9.50 1.32
C ALA A 35 14.04 -9.65 1.56
N GLN A 36 14.56 -10.87 1.49
CA GLN A 36 16.00 -11.12 1.61
C GLN A 36 16.79 -10.50 0.44
N GLU A 37 16.32 -10.65 -0.79
CA GLU A 37 17.00 -10.11 -1.99
C GLU A 37 17.06 -8.56 -1.96
N LYS A 38 15.97 -7.92 -1.56
CA LYS A 38 15.86 -6.45 -1.55
C LYS A 38 16.26 -5.80 -0.23
N ASN A 39 16.63 -6.62 0.76
CA ASN A 39 16.90 -6.18 2.13
C ASN A 39 15.72 -5.37 2.70
N PHE A 40 14.52 -5.96 2.68
CA PHE A 40 13.30 -5.48 3.32
C PHE A 40 12.98 -6.31 4.57
N SER A 41 12.16 -5.78 5.47
CA SER A 41 11.55 -6.57 6.54
C SER A 41 10.23 -7.16 6.05
N VAL A 42 9.89 -8.39 6.44
CA VAL A 42 8.55 -8.92 6.17
C VAL A 42 7.56 -8.30 7.16
N GLY A 43 6.48 -7.74 6.65
CA GLY A 43 5.38 -7.19 7.43
C GLY A 43 4.42 -8.27 7.93
N GLU A 44 3.83 -8.03 9.10
CA GLU A 44 2.83 -8.89 9.74
C GLU A 44 1.52 -8.11 9.85
N LEU A 45 0.40 -8.74 9.50
CA LEU A 45 -0.91 -8.15 9.73
C LEU A 45 -1.26 -8.17 11.22
N ASN A 46 -2.11 -7.24 11.67
CA ASN A 46 -2.54 -7.05 13.06
C ASN A 46 -1.40 -6.68 14.02
N LYS A 47 -0.37 -5.99 13.50
CA LYS A 47 0.77 -5.50 14.26
C LYS A 47 0.91 -3.99 14.09
N ASN A 48 1.17 -3.32 15.20
CA ASN A 48 1.44 -1.88 15.19
C ASN A 48 2.89 -1.65 14.76
N TYR A 49 3.08 -0.85 13.72
CA TYR A 49 4.39 -0.41 13.24
C TYR A 49 4.52 1.11 13.37
N LEU A 50 5.68 1.59 13.81
CA LEU A 50 5.99 3.02 13.90
C LEU A 50 6.58 3.53 12.59
N LEU A 51 6.00 4.59 12.03
CA LEU A 51 6.40 5.23 10.80
C LEU A 51 7.34 6.38 11.10
N ASP A 52 8.48 6.40 10.40
CA ASP A 52 9.52 7.42 10.57
C ASP A 52 9.20 8.65 9.71
N HIS A 53 8.74 9.72 10.36
CA HIS A 53 8.44 10.97 9.68
C HIS A 53 9.66 11.69 9.17
N GLN A 54 10.86 11.46 9.74
CA GLN A 54 12.09 12.19 9.38
C GLN A 54 12.40 12.12 7.89
N TYR A 55 11.87 11.10 7.22
CA TYR A 55 12.01 10.89 5.79
C TYR A 55 11.22 11.88 4.91
N LYS A 56 10.06 12.38 5.36
CA LYS A 56 9.31 13.43 4.65
C LYS A 56 9.35 14.79 5.38
N HIS A 57 9.35 14.79 6.71
CA HIS A 57 9.28 15.96 7.58
C HIS A 57 10.32 15.89 8.70
N LYS A 58 11.12 16.93 8.89
CA LYS A 58 12.26 16.93 9.84
C LYS A 58 11.89 17.20 11.31
N ASP A 59 10.70 16.82 11.76
CA ASP A 59 10.22 17.13 13.12
C ASP A 59 10.52 16.04 14.17
N GLY A 60 10.93 14.85 13.73
CA GLY A 60 11.35 13.76 14.62
C GLY A 60 10.20 13.07 15.36
N THR A 61 8.96 13.29 14.93
CA THR A 61 7.78 12.60 15.48
C THR A 61 7.53 11.25 14.79
N PHE A 62 6.69 10.41 15.39
CA PHE A 62 6.33 9.10 14.84
C PHE A 62 4.81 8.93 14.84
N MET A 63 4.32 8.20 13.85
CA MET A 63 2.94 7.70 13.81
C MET A 63 2.91 6.19 13.77
N SER A 64 1.78 5.58 14.14
CA SER A 64 1.59 4.14 13.99
C SER A 64 0.71 3.81 12.81
N ILE A 65 0.97 2.65 12.19
CA ILE A 65 0.03 1.98 11.30
C ILE A 65 -0.18 0.54 11.76
N ASN A 66 -1.44 0.10 11.74
CA ASN A 66 -1.80 -1.29 11.95
C ASN A 66 -2.68 -1.80 10.82
N LEU A 67 -2.08 -2.54 9.89
CA LEU A 67 -2.81 -3.17 8.80
C LEU A 67 -3.37 -4.53 9.23
N THR A 68 -4.65 -4.72 9.00
CA THR A 68 -5.39 -5.95 9.34
C THR A 68 -5.60 -6.85 8.13
N ASP A 69 -5.64 -6.25 6.93
CA ASP A 69 -5.79 -6.99 5.68
C ASP A 69 -5.20 -6.22 4.48
N ILE A 70 -4.76 -6.98 3.46
CA ILE A 70 -4.25 -6.48 2.18
C ILE A 70 -4.70 -7.44 1.08
N HIS A 71 -5.48 -6.94 0.12
CA HIS A 71 -6.00 -7.73 -0.99
C HIS A 71 -6.15 -6.90 -2.26
N THR A 72 -6.56 -7.56 -3.35
CA THR A 72 -6.95 -6.88 -4.60
C THR A 72 -8.43 -6.98 -4.84
N GLU A 73 -8.99 -5.93 -5.45
CA GLU A 73 -10.39 -5.84 -5.85
C GLU A 73 -10.47 -5.53 -7.35
N ASP A 74 -11.28 -6.29 -8.08
CA ASP A 74 -11.50 -6.06 -9.52
C ASP A 74 -12.28 -4.77 -9.75
N GLU A 75 -13.27 -4.47 -8.90
CA GLU A 75 -14.13 -3.31 -9.05
C GLU A 75 -14.49 -2.70 -7.69
N ILE A 76 -14.20 -1.40 -7.51
CA ILE A 76 -14.64 -0.62 -6.36
C ILE A 76 -15.48 0.55 -6.84
N VAL A 77 -16.75 0.56 -6.45
CA VAL A 77 -17.67 1.66 -6.77
C VAL A 77 -17.61 2.71 -5.65
N LEU A 78 -17.04 3.87 -5.98
CA LEU A 78 -17.07 5.08 -5.15
C LEU A 78 -18.21 6.00 -5.62
N THR A 79 -18.52 7.05 -4.85
CA THR A 79 -19.61 7.99 -5.17
C THR A 79 -19.50 8.57 -6.59
N ASP A 80 -18.30 9.02 -6.96
CA ASP A 80 -18.07 9.80 -8.18
C ASP A 80 -17.24 9.06 -9.25
N THR A 81 -16.75 7.87 -8.92
CA THR A 81 -15.91 7.09 -9.83
C THR A 81 -16.02 5.60 -9.53
N THR A 82 -15.72 4.78 -10.52
CA THR A 82 -15.49 3.35 -10.33
C THR A 82 -14.02 3.09 -10.57
N LEU A 83 -13.37 2.49 -9.59
CA LEU A 83 -11.99 2.06 -9.69
C LEU A 83 -11.99 0.60 -10.14
N GLN A 84 -11.13 0.28 -11.11
CA GLN A 84 -10.94 -1.07 -11.60
C GLN A 84 -9.55 -1.54 -11.17
N HIS A 85 -9.42 -2.80 -10.79
CA HIS A 85 -8.18 -3.47 -10.42
C HIS A 85 -7.36 -2.66 -9.42
N SER A 86 -7.75 -2.69 -8.14
CA SER A 86 -7.11 -1.90 -7.08
C SER A 86 -6.50 -2.80 -6.01
N VAL A 87 -5.49 -2.30 -5.30
CA VAL A 87 -5.02 -2.93 -4.06
C VAL A 87 -5.68 -2.21 -2.90
N VAL A 88 -6.29 -2.94 -2.00
CA VAL A 88 -6.97 -2.43 -0.81
C VAL A 88 -6.20 -2.88 0.42
N LEU A 89 -5.97 -1.94 1.34
CA LEU A 89 -5.41 -2.20 2.66
C LEU A 89 -6.42 -1.76 3.71
N THR A 90 -6.67 -2.59 4.72
CA THR A 90 -7.56 -2.25 5.82
C THR A 90 -6.75 -1.97 7.08
N SER A 91 -6.89 -0.78 7.64
CA SER A 91 -6.26 -0.35 8.89
C SER A 91 -7.19 -0.61 10.09
N ALA A 92 -6.61 -1.04 11.21
CA ALA A 92 -7.31 -1.08 12.51
C ALA A 92 -7.52 0.34 13.08
N ASP A 93 -6.73 1.31 12.62
CA ASP A 93 -6.80 2.68 13.09
C ASP A 93 -7.98 3.43 12.46
N SER A 94 -8.41 4.51 13.12
CA SER A 94 -9.45 5.39 12.59
C SER A 94 -9.03 6.02 11.25
N LEU A 95 -10.00 6.44 10.44
CA LEU A 95 -9.72 7.12 9.17
C LEU A 95 -8.86 8.38 9.36
N GLY A 96 -9.10 9.13 10.44
CA GLY A 96 -8.32 10.35 10.75
C GLY A 96 -6.84 10.05 10.98
N HIS A 97 -6.54 9.11 11.89
CA HIS A 97 -5.15 8.71 12.17
C HIS A 97 -4.48 8.07 10.95
N THR A 98 -5.19 7.20 10.24
CA THR A 98 -4.67 6.54 9.03
C THR A 98 -4.33 7.57 7.95
N LYS A 99 -5.16 8.61 7.80
CA LYS A 99 -4.93 9.70 6.84
C LYS A 99 -3.69 10.51 7.17
N GLU A 100 -3.50 10.86 8.44
CA GLU A 100 -2.31 11.56 8.89
C GLU A 100 -1.07 10.69 8.56
N ALA A 101 -1.08 9.41 8.96
CA ALA A 101 0.01 8.46 8.70
C ALA A 101 0.38 8.36 7.21
N LEU A 102 -0.62 8.32 6.32
CA LEU A 102 -0.42 8.20 4.88
C LEU A 102 0.20 9.44 4.24
N ASN A 103 -0.35 10.61 4.55
CA ASN A 103 0.13 11.87 3.96
C ASN A 103 1.60 12.10 4.32
N ASP A 104 1.94 11.83 5.58
CA ASP A 104 3.18 12.32 6.16
C ASP A 104 4.33 11.31 6.12
N ALA A 105 4.06 10.00 5.99
CA ALA A 105 5.15 9.02 6.11
C ALA A 105 5.17 7.97 5.00
N LEU A 106 4.03 7.58 4.44
CA LEU A 106 4.00 6.38 3.61
C LEU A 106 4.40 6.62 2.14
N PHE A 107 5.29 5.77 1.65
CA PHE A 107 5.43 5.43 0.24
C PHE A 107 4.90 4.02 -0.01
N PHE A 108 4.46 3.78 -1.24
CA PHE A 108 4.01 2.47 -1.70
C PHE A 108 4.86 2.03 -2.89
N GLU A 109 5.31 0.79 -2.87
CA GLU A 109 5.90 0.14 -4.03
C GLU A 109 5.21 -1.21 -4.26
N LEU A 110 4.93 -1.54 -5.51
CA LEU A 110 4.36 -2.83 -5.87
C LEU A 110 5.38 -3.66 -6.62
N TYR A 111 5.36 -4.97 -6.35
CA TYR A 111 6.24 -5.93 -7.00
C TYR A 111 5.44 -7.13 -7.50
N THR A 112 5.83 -7.63 -8.67
CA THR A 112 5.34 -8.93 -9.14
C THR A 112 6.07 -10.07 -8.43
N ASN A 113 5.56 -11.29 -8.56
CA ASN A 113 6.18 -12.52 -8.06
C ASN A 113 7.57 -12.80 -8.65
N LYS A 114 7.99 -12.09 -9.70
CA LYS A 114 9.35 -12.13 -10.26
C LYS A 114 10.25 -11.01 -9.72
N GLY A 115 9.84 -10.32 -8.66
CA GLY A 115 10.60 -9.25 -8.01
C GLY A 115 10.74 -7.98 -8.86
N ARG A 116 9.89 -7.80 -9.88
CA ARG A 116 9.91 -6.59 -10.72
C ARG A 116 9.08 -5.49 -10.04
N LYS A 117 9.76 -4.38 -9.71
CA LYS A 117 9.12 -3.17 -9.19
C LYS A 117 8.24 -2.54 -10.26
N ALA A 118 7.03 -2.15 -9.89
CA ALA A 118 6.14 -1.36 -10.70
C ALA A 118 6.59 0.12 -10.70
N ASN A 119 6.64 0.74 -11.89
CA ASN A 119 6.83 2.18 -12.03
C ASN A 119 5.47 2.80 -12.35
N LEU A 120 4.68 3.04 -11.30
CA LEU A 120 3.29 3.46 -11.40
C LEU A 120 3.09 4.86 -10.83
N ASP A 121 2.19 5.60 -11.46
CA ASP A 121 1.61 6.80 -10.87
C ASP A 121 0.41 6.36 -10.03
N LEU A 122 0.68 6.07 -8.75
CA LEU A 122 -0.32 5.53 -7.82
C LEU A 122 -1.23 6.64 -7.31
N ARG A 123 -2.53 6.42 -7.43
CA ARG A 123 -3.56 7.21 -6.78
C ARG A 123 -3.98 6.52 -5.51
N VAL A 124 -4.06 7.29 -4.43
CA VAL A 124 -4.44 6.79 -3.11
C VAL A 124 -5.80 7.38 -2.76
N PHE A 125 -6.77 6.51 -2.48
CA PHE A 125 -8.05 6.88 -1.93
C PHE A 125 -8.14 6.34 -0.50
N MET A 126 -8.82 7.07 0.38
CA MET A 126 -9.06 6.60 1.75
C MET A 126 -10.53 6.69 2.04
N ILE A 127 -11.06 5.60 2.58
CA ILE A 127 -12.48 5.41 2.78
C ILE A 127 -12.73 4.77 4.13
N GLU A 128 -13.89 5.01 4.71
CA GLU A 128 -14.34 4.23 5.86
C GLU A 128 -15.24 3.11 5.32
N ASP A 129 -14.97 1.87 5.74
CA ASP A 129 -15.80 0.74 5.37
C ASP A 129 -17.11 0.70 6.17
N ALA A 130 -17.95 -0.30 5.89
CA ALA A 130 -19.23 -0.44 6.59
C ALA A 130 -19.10 -0.83 8.08
N GLU A 131 -17.91 -1.26 8.50
CA GLU A 131 -17.58 -1.64 9.88
C GLU A 131 -16.87 -0.51 10.65
N GLY A 132 -16.66 0.66 10.01
CA GLY A 132 -15.97 1.80 10.62
C GLY A 132 -14.44 1.69 10.57
N LYS A 133 -13.89 0.73 9.82
CA LYS A 133 -12.44 0.60 9.61
C LYS A 133 -11.99 1.51 8.48
N SER A 134 -10.76 1.98 8.56
CA SER A 134 -10.16 2.77 7.48
C SER A 134 -9.63 1.83 6.40
N GLU A 135 -10.08 2.02 5.16
CA GLU A 135 -9.52 1.38 3.98
C GLU A 135 -8.67 2.38 3.18
N ILE A 136 -7.55 1.89 2.67
CA ILE A 136 -6.62 2.59 1.82
C ILE A 136 -6.64 1.89 0.47
N ILE A 137 -7.01 2.59 -0.58
CA ILE A 137 -7.15 2.02 -1.91
C ILE A 137 -6.06 2.60 -2.80
N LEU A 138 -5.18 1.73 -3.29
CA LEU A 138 -4.15 2.06 -4.27
C LEU A 138 -4.68 1.69 -5.66
N ASN A 139 -4.74 2.66 -6.56
CA ASN A 139 -5.21 2.45 -7.92
C ASN A 139 -4.30 3.15 -8.94
N CYS A 140 -4.09 2.52 -10.08
CA CYS A 140 -3.48 3.17 -11.23
C CYS A 140 -4.38 2.99 -12.45
N GLU A 141 -4.85 4.09 -13.02
CA GLU A 141 -5.85 4.08 -14.09
C GLU A 141 -5.41 3.33 -15.36
N LYS A 142 -4.10 3.23 -15.58
CA LYS A 142 -3.49 2.64 -16.77
C LYS A 142 -3.02 1.19 -16.57
N PHE A 143 -3.01 0.69 -15.34
CA PHE A 143 -2.39 -0.59 -15.02
C PHE A 143 -3.30 -1.43 -14.13
N ASP A 144 -3.39 -2.71 -14.48
CA ASP A 144 -4.08 -3.71 -13.67
C ASP A 144 -3.24 -4.01 -12.42
N MET A 145 -3.79 -3.67 -11.25
CA MET A 145 -3.10 -3.84 -9.98
C MET A 145 -3.19 -5.27 -9.44
N THR A 146 -4.07 -6.12 -9.98
CA THR A 146 -4.20 -7.54 -9.58
C THR A 146 -3.00 -8.38 -10.00
N LEU A 147 -2.18 -7.85 -10.92
CA LEU A 147 -0.95 -8.49 -11.43
C LEU A 147 0.24 -8.37 -10.47
N TYR A 148 0.10 -7.66 -9.36
CA TYR A 148 1.15 -7.51 -8.35
C TYR A 148 0.88 -8.41 -7.15
N ASP A 149 1.95 -9.05 -6.66
CA ASP A 149 1.87 -10.06 -5.63
C ASP A 149 2.35 -9.52 -4.27
N TYR A 150 3.13 -8.43 -4.28
CA TYR A 150 3.70 -7.86 -3.07
C TYR A 150 3.57 -6.34 -3.02
N LEU A 151 3.35 -5.85 -1.80
CA LEU A 151 3.28 -4.45 -1.46
C LEU A 151 4.39 -4.09 -0.47
N VAL A 152 5.14 -3.04 -0.76
CA VAL A 152 6.10 -2.45 0.18
C VAL A 152 5.54 -1.15 0.73
N ILE A 153 5.66 -0.99 2.05
CA ILE A 153 5.22 0.16 2.83
C ILE A 153 6.40 0.68 3.67
N GLY A 154 6.57 1.99 3.75
CA GLY A 154 7.56 2.59 4.63
C GLY A 154 7.71 4.10 4.43
N PRO A 155 8.70 4.74 5.07
CA PRO A 155 9.70 4.11 5.93
C PRO A 155 9.16 3.84 7.34
N VAL A 156 9.76 2.84 8.01
CA VAL A 156 9.36 2.38 9.35
C VAL A 156 10.54 2.49 10.31
N GLU A 157 10.31 3.12 11.45
CA GLU A 157 11.29 3.28 12.53
C GLU A 157 11.63 1.91 13.14
N GLU A 158 12.88 1.76 13.61
CA GLU A 158 13.39 0.57 14.32
C GLU A 158 13.30 -0.76 13.55
N ALA A 159 12.76 -0.77 12.33
CA ALA A 159 12.87 -1.87 11.40
C ALA A 159 14.28 -1.87 10.80
N GLY A 160 15.03 -2.95 10.99
CA GLY A 160 16.41 -3.09 10.50
C GLY A 160 16.58 -2.83 8.99
N ASN A 161 15.47 -2.86 8.24
CA ASN A 161 15.40 -2.68 6.80
C ASN A 161 14.40 -1.59 6.35
N GLN A 162 14.00 -0.66 7.23
CA GLN A 162 13.15 0.54 7.05
C GLN A 162 11.91 0.44 6.15
N ARG A 163 11.57 -0.71 5.60
CA ARG A 163 10.44 -0.96 4.70
C ARG A 163 9.87 -2.33 5.03
N LEU A 164 8.55 -2.40 5.03
CA LEU A 164 7.80 -3.62 5.26
C LEU A 164 7.30 -4.16 3.93
N LEU A 165 7.57 -5.42 3.65
CA LEU A 165 7.05 -6.16 2.51
C LEU A 165 5.89 -7.05 2.97
N PHE A 166 4.75 -6.90 2.35
CA PHE A 166 3.56 -7.72 2.57
C PHE A 166 3.21 -8.50 1.30
N ALA A 167 2.68 -9.71 1.47
CA ALA A 167 1.99 -10.41 0.39
C ALA A 167 0.59 -9.82 0.20
N ILE A 168 0.17 -9.67 -1.05
CA ILE A 168 -1.18 -9.24 -1.43
C ILE A 168 -2.01 -10.49 -1.67
N LYS A 169 -3.13 -10.63 -0.97
CA LYS A 169 -4.05 -11.75 -1.20
C LYS A 169 -4.87 -11.47 -2.45
N GLN A 170 -4.97 -12.45 -3.34
CA GLN A 170 -5.99 -12.42 -4.40
C GLN A 170 -7.28 -13.00 -3.81
N GLU A 171 -8.37 -12.24 -3.83
CA GLU A 171 -9.68 -12.82 -3.58
C GLU A 171 -10.05 -13.74 -4.76
N ALA A 172 -10.61 -14.91 -4.46
CA ALA A 172 -10.86 -15.99 -5.42
C ALA A 172 -12.32 -16.02 -5.90
#